data_AF-A0A7W5UNT5-F1
#
_entry.id   AF-A0A7W5UNT5-F1
#
_cell.length_a   1.000
_cell.length_b   1.000
_cell.length_c   1.000
_cell.angle_alpha   90.00
_cell.angle_beta   90.00
_cell.angle_gamma   90.00
#
_symmetry.space_group_name_H-M   'P 1'
#
loop_
_entity.id
_entity.type
_entity.pdbx_description
1 polymer ?
#
loop_
_entity_poly.entity_id
_entity_poly.type
_entity_poly.pdbx_seq_one_letter_code
_entity_poly.pdbx_strand_id
1 'polypeptide(L)' 'MKDAGEKEMGMTVHYVSNICDSGEIIAQVKTYISTDDSIEEIANKEHQLELEHFPKIIEELLLQNIEK' A
#
# COMPACT_ATOMS: atom_id res chain seq x y z
N MET A 1 14.20 4.59 -0.02
CA MET A 1 14.22 3.11 -0.15
C MET A 1 15.59 2.60 -0.57
N LYS A 2 15.96 2.63 -1.87
CA LYS A 2 17.24 2.06 -2.35
C LYS A 2 18.47 2.77 -1.78
N ASP A 3 18.55 4.09 -1.88
CA ASP A 3 19.68 4.86 -1.34
C ASP A 3 19.69 4.93 0.20
N ALA A 4 18.55 4.64 0.83
CA ALA A 4 18.39 4.56 2.28
C ALA A 4 18.68 3.15 2.85
N GLY A 5 18.92 2.16 1.99
CA GLY A 5 19.19 0.77 2.40
C GLY A 5 17.98 0.03 2.98
N GLU A 6 16.76 0.50 2.69
CA GLU A 6 15.54 -0.16 3.15
C GLU A 6 15.31 -1.47 2.41
N LYS A 7 14.84 -2.48 3.15
CA LYS A 7 14.56 -3.83 2.62
C LYS A 7 13.07 -4.12 2.48
N GLU A 8 12.24 -3.15 2.86
CA GLU A 8 10.80 -3.25 2.83
C GLU A 8 10.25 -2.04 2.09
N MET A 9 9.19 -2.29 1.33
CA MET A 9 8.30 -1.27 0.83
C MET A 9 6.86 -1.60 1.17
N GLY A 10 5.93 -0.70 0.89
CA GLY A 10 4.54 -0.96 1.17
C GLY A 10 3.62 0.15 0.70
N MET A 11 2.33 -0.09 0.91
CA MET A 11 1.27 0.88 0.65
C MET A 11 0.40 1.03 1.91
N THR A 12 -0.21 2.20 2.05
CA THR A 12 -1.19 2.49 3.11
C THR A 12 -2.47 2.97 2.47
N VAL A 13 -3.60 2.36 2.82
CA VAL A 13 -4.93 2.81 2.43
C VAL A 13 -5.54 3.54 3.62
N HIS A 14 -5.97 4.79 3.41
CA HIS A 14 -6.57 5.61 4.46
C HIS A 14 -7.73 6.44 3.91
N TYR A 15 -8.59 6.93 4.81
CA TYR A 15 -9.65 7.88 4.42
C TYR A 15 -9.06 9.25 4.07
N VAL A 16 -9.69 9.97 3.14
CA VAL A 16 -9.26 11.34 2.82
C VAL A 16 -9.59 12.27 3.98
N SER A 17 -8.61 13.08 4.40
CA SER A 17 -8.80 14.15 5.39
C SER A 17 -8.26 15.49 4.87
N ASN A 18 -8.44 16.55 5.65
CA ASN A 18 -7.97 17.90 5.28
C ASN A 18 -6.45 18.06 5.41
N ILE A 19 -5.76 17.07 5.98
CA ILE A 19 -4.32 17.07 6.16
C ILE A 19 -3.76 15.94 5.30
N CYS A 20 -2.79 16.27 4.45
CA CYS A 20 -2.16 15.30 3.55
C CYS A 20 -1.68 14.07 4.33
N ASP A 21 -2.00 12.89 3.82
CA ASP A 21 -1.61 11.57 4.35
C ASP A 21 -1.93 11.33 5.83
N SER A 22 -2.89 12.07 6.39
CA SER A 22 -3.27 12.00 7.81
C SER A 22 -4.70 11.50 8.00
N GLY A 23 -5.17 10.68 7.05
CA GLY A 23 -6.43 9.96 7.18
C GLY A 23 -6.37 8.89 8.26
N GLU A 24 -7.54 8.46 8.73
CA GLU A 24 -7.63 7.22 9.49
C GLU A 24 -7.24 6.04 8.58
N ILE A 25 -6.31 5.21 9.06
CA ILE A 25 -5.76 4.08 8.31
C ILE A 25 -6.79 2.96 8.25
N ILE A 26 -7.07 2.50 7.04
CA ILE A 26 -7.95 1.36 6.74
C ILE A 26 -7.11 0.08 6.71
N ALA A 27 -5.98 0.12 6.02
CA ALA A 27 -5.07 -1.01 5.89
C ALA A 27 -3.65 -0.55 5.57
N GLN A 28 -2.66 -1.37 5.95
CA GLN A 28 -1.26 -1.15 5.61
C GLN A 28 -0.64 -2.48 5.21
N VAL A 29 -0.02 -2.51 4.03
CA VAL A 29 0.58 -3.72 3.45
C VAL A 29 2.04 -3.45 3.16
N LYS A 30 2.88 -4.45 3.38
CA LYS A 30 4.31 -4.38 3.10
C LYS A 30 4.76 -5.55 2.24
N THR A 31 5.79 -5.33 1.46
CA THR A 31 6.49 -6.35 0.67
C THR A 31 8.00 -6.13 0.74
N TYR A 32 8.76 -7.21 0.50
CA TYR A 32 10.21 -7.18 0.54
C TYR A 32 10.79 -6.64 -0.77
N ILE A 33 11.81 -5.81 -0.67
CA ILE A 33 12.61 -5.36 -1.81
C ILE A 33 14.05 -5.90 -1.68
N SER A 34 14.57 -6.40 -2.79
CA SER A 34 15.95 -6.86 -2.90
C SER A 34 16.87 -5.67 -3.13
N THR A 35 18.10 -5.75 -2.62
CA THR A 35 19.16 -4.78 -2.93
C THR A 35 19.54 -4.78 -4.42
N ASP A 36 19.24 -5.89 -5.11
CA ASP A 36 19.52 -6.07 -6.53
C ASP A 36 18.42 -5.48 -7.42
N ASP A 37 17.25 -5.16 -6.86
CA ASP A 37 16.16 -4.58 -7.64
C ASP A 37 16.55 -3.19 -8.17
N SER A 38 16.32 -2.96 -9.45
CA SER A 38 16.37 -1.65 -10.08
C SER A 38 15.22 -0.76 -9.57
N ILE A 39 15.36 0.56 -9.77
CA ILE A 39 14.30 1.51 -9.39
C ILE A 39 13.00 1.19 -10.12
N GLU A 40 13.09 0.77 -11.38
CA GLU A 40 11.95 0.36 -12.19
C GLU A 40 11.28 -0.91 -11.66
N GLU A 41 12.07 -1.90 -11.23
CA GLU A 41 11.53 -3.12 -10.60
C GLU A 41 10.84 -2.82 -9.27
N ILE A 42 11.38 -1.90 -8.46
CA ILE A 42 10.75 -1.46 -7.21
C ILE A 42 9.41 -0.77 -7.50
N ALA A 43 9.36 0.14 -8.47
CA ALA A 43 8.12 0.82 -8.87
C ALA A 43 7.08 -0.17 -9.42
N ASN A 44 7.52 -1.15 -10.22
CA ASN A 44 6.63 -2.21 -10.70
C ASN A 44 6.08 -3.06 -9.56
N LYS A 45 6.91 -3.41 -8.56
CA LYS A 45 6.48 -4.16 -7.37
C LYS A 45 5.47 -3.38 -6.54
N GLU A 46 5.66 -2.08 -6.36
CA GLU A 46 4.65 -1.21 -5.74
C GLU A 46 3.33 -1.33 -6.47
N HIS A 47 3.36 -1.10 -7.79
CA HIS A 47 2.16 -1.02 -8.59
C HIS A 47 1.40 -2.34 -8.59
N GLN A 48 2.11 -3.48 -8.65
CA GLN A 48 1.49 -4.80 -8.50
C GLN A 48 0.89 -5.00 -7.10
N LEU A 49 1.55 -4.53 -6.05
CA LEU A 49 1.03 -4.59 -4.69
C LEU A 49 -0.29 -3.81 -4.57
N GLU A 50 -0.36 -2.61 -5.15
CA GLU A 50 -1.58 -1.81 -5.17
C GLU A 50 -2.70 -2.49 -5.96
N LEU A 51 -2.41 -2.96 -7.18
CA LEU A 51 -3.39 -3.65 -8.01
C LEU A 51 -3.95 -4.91 -7.34
N GLU A 52 -3.14 -5.62 -6.56
CA GLU A 52 -3.57 -6.82 -5.85
C GLU A 52 -4.40 -6.50 -4.60
N HIS A 53 -3.95 -5.56 -3.78
CA HIS A 53 -4.49 -5.34 -2.45
C HIS A 53 -5.58 -4.29 -2.40
N PHE A 54 -5.44 -3.19 -3.15
CA PHE A 54 -6.38 -2.08 -3.08
C PHE A 54 -7.83 -2.51 -3.40
N PRO A 55 -8.13 -3.26 -4.48
CA PRO A 55 -9.50 -3.67 -4.77
C PRO A 55 -10.10 -4.57 -3.68
N LYS A 56 -9.30 -5.50 -3.12
CA LYS A 56 -9.72 -6.41 -2.04
C LYS A 56 -10.05 -5.65 -0.76
N ILE A 57 -9.21 -4.69 -0.38
CA ILE A 57 -9.43 -3.84 0.80
C ILE A 57 -10.72 -3.04 0.66
N ILE A 58 -10.99 -2.49 -0.53
CA ILE A 58 -12.24 -1.76 -0.79
C ILE A 58 -13.45 -2.69 -0.74
N GLU A 59 -13.36 -3.89 -1.31
CA GLU A 59 -14.42 -4.91 -1.25
C GLU A 59 -14.74 -5.29 0.20
N GLU A 60 -13.72 -5.64 0.99
CA GLU A 60 -13.86 -5.98 2.41
C GLU A 60 -14.49 -4.83 3.20
N LEU A 61 -14.05 -3.58 2.95
CA LEU A 61 -14.60 -2.41 3.62
C LEU A 61 -16.08 -2.20 3.29
N LEU A 62 -16.47 -2.38 2.03
CA LEU A 62 -17.86 -2.23 1.62
C LEU A 62 -18.74 -3.32 2.22
N LEU A 63 -18.29 -4.57 2.24
CA LEU A 63 -19.03 -5.69 2.83
C LEU A 63 -19.21 -5.53 4.34
N GLN A 64 -18.18 -5.08 5.07
CA GLN A 64 -18.29 -4.79 6.50
C GLN A 64 -19.28 -3.65 6.82
N ASN A 65 -19.45 -2.70 5.90
CA ASN A 65 -20.37 -1.57 6.07
C ASN A 65 -21.82 -1.90 5.68
N ILE A 66 -22.08 -2.99 4.96
CA ILE A 66 -23.44 -3.43 4.58
C ILE A 66 -24.11 -4.23 5.71
N GLU A 67 -23.33 -4.82 6.63
CA GLU A 67 -23.85 -5.62 7.75
C GLU A 67 -24.15 -4.79 9.02
N LYS A 68 -23.98 -3.46 9.00
CA LYS A 68 -24.32 -2.55 10.10
C LYS A 68 -25.63 -1.81 9.84
#